data_AF-A0AAP8D3G6-F1
#
_entry.id   AF-A0AAP8D3G6-F1
#
_cell.length_a   1.000
_cell.length_b   1.000
_cell.length_c   1.000
_cell.angle_alpha   90.00
_cell.angle_beta   90.00
_cell.angle_gamma   90.00
#
_symmetry.space_group_name_H-M   'P 1'
#
loop_
_entity.id
_entity.type
_entity.pdbx_description
1 polymer ?
#
loop_
_entity_poly.entity_id
_entity_poly.type
_entity_poly.pdbx_seq_one_letter_code
_entity_poly.pdbx_strand_id
1 'polypeptide(L)'
;MGTRFGRRAADGTYEYHDSKESLIASEHRENSESRSALFGFIGLLIGGVLTYVALLKLGGMAWPKWLRFILVIAGGGTMAFVLARLANLIWNIILTTVLLLVVWGIGSMIWKAV
;
A
#
# COMPACT_ATOMS: atom_id res chain seq x y z
N MET A 1 7.36 15.59 37.65
CA MET A 1 6.23 15.07 36.85
C MET A 1 6.68 15.00 35.40
N GLY A 2 6.87 13.79 34.86
CA GLY A 2 7.18 13.63 33.44
C GLY A 2 5.91 13.79 32.61
N THR A 3 5.96 14.57 31.55
CA THR A 3 4.89 14.65 30.54
C THR A 3 4.78 13.30 29.84
N ARG A 4 3.74 12.53 30.15
CA ARG A 4 3.41 11.30 29.41
C ARG A 4 2.54 11.65 28.20
N PHE A 5 2.93 11.19 27.02
CA PHE A 5 2.15 11.34 25.80
C PHE A 5 1.26 10.11 25.64
N GLY A 6 -0.04 10.31 25.42
CA GLY A 6 -0.99 9.22 25.27
C GLY A 6 -1.64 9.24 23.90
N ARG A 7 -1.87 8.07 23.31
CA ARG A 7 -2.62 7.89 22.06
C ARG A 7 -3.61 6.76 22.20
N ARG A 8 -4.71 6.83 21.47
CA ARG A 8 -5.60 5.69 21.26
C ARG A 8 -5.18 4.98 19.98
N ALA A 9 -4.76 3.72 20.09
CA ALA A 9 -4.43 2.88 18.94
C ALA A 9 -5.70 2.49 18.16
N ALA A 10 -5.55 2.05 16.91
CA ALA A 10 -6.70 1.67 16.07
C ALA A 10 -7.46 0.44 16.63
N ASP A 11 -6.82 -0.38 17.45
CA ASP A 11 -7.46 -1.50 18.16
C ASP A 11 -8.32 -1.07 19.37
N GLY A 12 -8.34 0.23 19.67
CA GLY A 12 -9.11 0.83 20.75
C GLY A 12 -8.39 0.90 22.09
N THR A 13 -7.17 0.36 22.20
CA THR A 13 -6.34 0.43 23.41
C THR A 13 -5.67 1.80 23.57
N TYR A 14 -5.28 2.15 24.80
CA TYR A 14 -4.53 3.37 25.09
C TYR A 14 -3.03 3.05 25.25
N GLU A 15 -2.21 3.67 24.40
CA GLU A 15 -0.76 3.58 24.42
C GLU A 15 -0.18 4.80 25.15
N TYR A 16 0.77 4.55 26.06
CA TYR A 16 1.50 5.60 26.78
C TYR A 16 2.96 5.62 26.32
N HIS A 17 3.45 6.82 26.03
CA HIS A 17 4.77 7.09 25.50
C HIS A 17 5.50 8.07 26.42
N ASP A 18 6.78 7.77 26.67
CA ASP A 18 7.64 8.60 27.53
C ASP A 18 8.20 9.83 26.79
N SER A 19 8.12 9.87 25.46
CA SER A 19 8.58 10.99 24.63
C SER A 19 7.65 11.25 23.44
N LYS A 20 7.64 12.49 22.95
CA LYS A 20 6.91 12.87 21.73
C LYS A 20 7.43 12.12 20.49
N GLU A 21 8.72 11.84 20.45
CA GLU A 21 9.36 11.11 19.34
C GLU A 21 8.87 9.67 19.25
N SER A 22 8.72 8.99 20.38
CA SER A 22 8.22 7.61 20.42
C SER A 22 6.75 7.50 20.02
N LEU A 23 5.94 8.52 20.31
CA LEU A 23 4.56 8.66 19.84
C LEU A 23 4.49 8.82 18.31
N ILE A 24 5.34 9.68 17.73
CA ILE A 24 5.36 9.92 16.27
C ILE A 24 5.84 8.67 15.53
N ALA A 25 6.83 7.96 16.10
CA ALA A 25 7.34 6.72 15.52
C ALA A 25 6.30 5.59 15.51
N SER A 26 5.48 5.46 16.57
CA SER A 26 4.40 4.46 16.61
C SER A 26 3.30 4.78 15.58
N GLU A 27 2.92 6.05 15.45
CA GLU A 27 1.98 6.50 14.44
C GLU A 27 2.46 6.24 13.00
N HIS A 28 3.74 6.51 12.72
CA HIS A 28 4.34 6.20 11.42
C HIS A 28 4.36 4.70 11.12
N ARG A 29 4.63 3.86 12.13
CA ARG A 29 4.56 2.39 11.96
C ARG A 29 3.16 1.92 11.64
N GLU A 30 2.16 2.33 12.40
CA GLU A 30 0.77 1.90 12.19
C GLU A 30 0.24 2.36 10.83
N ASN A 31 0.56 3.59 10.42
CA ASN A 31 0.23 4.08 9.08
C ASN A 31 0.96 3.28 7.98
N SER A 32 2.23 2.93 8.19
CA SER A 32 2.99 2.09 7.27
C SER A 32 2.41 0.68 7.17
N GLU A 33 1.98 0.09 8.29
CA GLU A 33 1.35 -1.23 8.33
C GLU A 33 0.00 -1.23 7.59
N SER A 34 -0.82 -0.21 7.83
CA SER A 34 -2.10 -0.02 7.13
C SER A 34 -1.91 0.10 5.61
N ARG A 35 -0.90 0.88 5.17
CA ARG A 35 -0.54 0.99 3.75
C ARG A 35 -0.03 -0.33 3.18
N SER A 36 0.84 -1.02 3.92
CA SER A 36 1.37 -2.34 3.53
C SER A 36 0.24 -3.35 3.33
N ALA A 37 -0.75 -3.38 4.23
CA ALA A 37 -1.92 -4.23 4.11
C ALA A 37 -2.75 -3.89 2.86
N LEU A 38 -3.00 -2.61 2.61
CA LEU A 38 -3.75 -2.14 1.44
C LEU A 38 -3.06 -2.51 0.13
N PHE A 39 -1.77 -2.19 -0.03
CA PHE A 39 -1.03 -2.50 -1.25
C PHE A 39 -0.76 -4.00 -1.41
N GLY A 40 -0.59 -4.73 -0.31
CA GLY A 40 -0.52 -6.19 -0.33
C GLY A 40 -1.81 -6.82 -0.84
N PHE A 41 -2.98 -6.33 -0.40
CA PHE A 41 -4.27 -6.80 -0.89
C PHE A 41 -4.47 -6.49 -2.38
N ILE A 42 -4.13 -5.27 -2.81
CA ILE A 42 -4.15 -4.88 -4.23
C ILE A 42 -3.24 -5.81 -5.05
N GLY A 43 -2.04 -6.10 -4.54
CA GLY A 43 -1.09 -6.98 -5.20
C GLY A 43 -1.57 -8.41 -5.31
N LEU A 44 -2.26 -8.92 -4.29
CA LEU A 44 -2.88 -10.24 -4.32
C LEU A 44 -3.90 -10.34 -5.47
N LEU A 45 -4.79 -9.36 -5.56
CA LEU A 45 -5.84 -9.32 -6.57
C LEU A 45 -5.26 -9.18 -7.98
N ILE A 46 -4.41 -8.18 -8.20
CA ILE A 46 -3.82 -7.91 -9.51
C ILE A 46 -2.91 -9.07 -9.92
N GLY A 47 -2.06 -9.57 -9.02
CA GLY A 47 -1.17 -10.69 -9.29
C GLY A 47 -1.93 -11.96 -9.66
N GLY A 48 -2.97 -12.31 -8.89
CA GLY A 48 -3.80 -13.48 -9.17
C GLY A 48 -4.50 -13.38 -10.53
N VAL A 49 -5.09 -12.21 -10.83
CA VAL A 49 -5.74 -11.95 -12.13
C VAL A 49 -4.72 -12.02 -13.27
N LEU A 50 -3.55 -11.39 -13.14
CA LEU A 50 -2.52 -11.41 -14.17
C LEU A 50 -2.01 -12.83 -14.43
N THR A 51 -1.77 -13.62 -13.38
CA THR A 51 -1.35 -15.01 -13.54
C THR A 51 -2.44 -15.86 -14.19
N TYR A 52 -3.70 -15.64 -13.86
CA TYR A 52 -4.82 -16.31 -14.53
C TYR A 52 -4.91 -15.94 -16.02
N VAL A 53 -4.78 -14.66 -16.36
CA VAL A 53 -4.76 -14.19 -17.76
C VAL A 53 -3.55 -14.75 -18.52
N ALA A 54 -2.39 -14.84 -17.87
CA ALA A 54 -1.21 -15.47 -18.46
C ALA A 54 -1.46 -16.95 -18.76
N LEU A 55 -2.07 -17.70 -17.84
CA LEU A 55 -2.45 -19.10 -18.06
C LEU A 55 -3.44 -19.25 -19.22
N LEU A 56 -4.38 -18.32 -19.38
CA LEU A 56 -5.31 -18.31 -20.52
C LEU A 56 -4.58 -18.11 -21.85
N LYS A 57 -3.66 -17.14 -21.93
CA LYS A 57 -2.99 -16.77 -23.18
C LYS A 57 -1.85 -17.71 -23.58
N LEU A 58 -1.16 -18.30 -22.61
CA LEU A 58 0.01 -19.16 -22.84
C LEU A 58 -0.36 -20.65 -22.96
N GLY A 59 -1.64 -20.98 -23.08
CA GLY A 59 -2.08 -22.38 -23.25
C GLY A 59 -2.05 -23.22 -21.97
N GLY A 60 -1.84 -22.61 -20.80
CA GLY A 60 -1.82 -23.28 -19.49
C GLY A 60 -3.17 -23.84 -19.04
N MET A 61 -4.24 -23.61 -19.80
CA MET A 61 -5.58 -24.14 -19.49
C MET A 61 -5.71 -25.65 -19.65
N ALA A 62 -4.83 -26.28 -20.44
CA ALA A 62 -4.76 -27.73 -20.57
C ALA A 62 -4.19 -28.41 -19.31
N TRP A 63 -3.57 -27.65 -18.40
CA TRP A 63 -2.91 -28.20 -17.23
C TRP A 63 -3.89 -28.68 -16.15
N PRO A 64 -3.47 -29.58 -15.25
CA PRO A 64 -4.27 -30.01 -14.11
C PRO A 64 -4.79 -28.82 -13.30
N LYS A 65 -6.04 -28.91 -12.80
CA LYS A 65 -6.69 -27.81 -12.05
C LYS A 65 -5.89 -27.38 -10.83
N TRP A 66 -5.27 -28.33 -10.13
CA TRP A 66 -4.47 -28.05 -8.94
C TRP A 66 -3.20 -27.24 -9.25
N LEU A 67 -2.55 -27.53 -10.38
CA LEU A 67 -1.36 -26.77 -10.80
C LEU A 67 -1.72 -25.32 -11.14
N ARG A 68 -2.82 -25.10 -11.87
CA ARG A 68 -3.34 -23.75 -12.16
C ARG A 68 -3.66 -22.98 -10.88
N PHE A 69 -4.30 -23.65 -9.92
CA PHE A 69 -4.64 -23.06 -8.64
C PHE A 69 -3.40 -22.62 -7.85
N ILE A 70 -2.39 -23.50 -7.75
CA ILE A 70 -1.12 -23.17 -7.08
C ILE A 70 -0.43 -22.00 -7.78
N LEU A 71 -0.40 -21.98 -9.11
CA LEU A 71 0.22 -20.90 -9.86
C LEU A 71 -0.46 -19.56 -9.61
N VAL A 72 -1.79 -19.52 -9.61
CA VAL A 72 -2.55 -18.30 -9.30
C VAL A 72 -2.28 -17.82 -7.87
N ILE A 73 -2.21 -18.73 -6.89
CA ILE A 73 -1.85 -18.38 -5.51
C ILE A 73 -0.41 -17.88 -5.42
N ALA A 74 0.53 -18.56 -6.08
CA ALA A 74 1.94 -18.17 -6.07
C ALA A 74 2.13 -16.80 -6.74
N GLY A 75 1.47 -16.56 -7.86
CA GLY A 75 1.50 -15.29 -8.57
C GLY A 75 0.88 -14.14 -7.77
N GLY A 76 -0.31 -14.35 -7.22
CA GLY A 76 -0.95 -13.41 -6.30
C GLY A 76 -0.11 -13.14 -5.06
N GLY A 77 0.39 -14.17 -4.39
CA GLY A 77 1.22 -14.05 -3.19
C GLY A 77 2.53 -13.33 -3.44
N THR A 78 3.20 -13.61 -4.57
CA THR A 78 4.45 -12.95 -4.95
C THR A 78 4.22 -11.46 -5.19
N MET A 79 3.16 -11.12 -5.92
CA MET A 79 2.83 -9.73 -6.22
C MET A 79 2.36 -8.97 -4.96
N ALA A 80 1.58 -9.62 -4.09
CA ALA A 80 1.20 -9.09 -2.78
C ALA A 80 2.42 -8.76 -1.93
N PHE A 81 3.39 -9.68 -1.86
CA PHE A 81 4.62 -9.47 -1.10
C PHE A 81 5.43 -8.28 -1.62
N VAL A 82 5.62 -8.18 -2.94
CA VAL A 82 6.37 -7.09 -3.56
C VAL A 82 5.69 -5.74 -3.31
N LEU A 83 4.38 -5.65 -3.55
CA LEU A 83 3.64 -4.39 -3.38
C LEU A 83 3.52 -3.97 -1.91
N ALA A 84 3.33 -4.92 -0.98
CA ALA A 84 3.36 -4.64 0.45
C ALA A 84 4.73 -4.09 0.88
N ARG A 85 5.82 -4.67 0.38
CA ARG A 85 7.19 -4.20 0.71
C ARG A 85 7.48 -2.81 0.15
N LEU A 86 6.90 -2.47 -0.99
CA LEU A 86 7.05 -1.17 -1.66
C LEU A 86 5.97 -0.17 -1.27
N ALA A 87 5.03 -0.52 -0.38
CA ALA A 87 3.86 0.29 -0.04
C ALA A 87 4.18 1.75 0.30
N ASN A 88 5.20 1.97 1.14
CA ASN A 88 5.61 3.34 1.50
C ASN A 88 6.20 4.11 0.32
N LEU A 89 6.98 3.45 -0.53
CA LEU A 89 7.54 4.06 -1.74
C LEU A 89 6.42 4.45 -2.71
N ILE A 90 5.49 3.53 -2.97
CA ILE A 90 4.34 3.75 -3.86
C ILE A 90 3.47 4.88 -3.33
N TRP A 91 3.16 4.86 -2.04
CA TRP A 91 2.37 5.90 -1.39
C TRP A 91 3.03 7.28 -1.53
N ASN A 92 4.33 7.38 -1.30
CA ASN A 92 5.07 8.63 -1.45
C ASN A 92 5.06 9.13 -2.90
N ILE A 93 5.23 8.24 -3.88
CA ILE A 93 5.13 8.59 -5.31
C ILE A 93 3.74 9.12 -5.65
N ILE A 94 2.67 8.48 -5.14
CA ILE A 94 1.30 8.94 -5.35
C ILE A 94 1.11 10.34 -4.78
N LEU A 95 1.53 10.57 -3.53
CA LEU A 95 1.38 11.87 -2.88
C LEU A 95 2.16 12.98 -3.61
N THR A 96 3.40 12.73 -4.00
CA THR A 96 4.21 13.73 -4.74
C THR A 96 3.60 14.02 -6.10
N THR A 97 3.10 13.00 -6.80
CA THR A 97 2.42 13.18 -8.10
C THR A 97 1.14 14.01 -7.94
N VAL A 98 0.31 13.71 -6.94
CA VAL A 98 -0.90 14.50 -6.64
C VAL A 98 -0.54 15.94 -6.31
N LEU A 99 0.50 16.18 -5.51
CA LEU A 99 0.94 17.52 -5.17
C LEU A 99 1.40 18.30 -6.41
N LEU A 100 2.17 17.67 -7.31
CA LEU A 100 2.58 18.29 -8.56
C LEU A 100 1.38 18.65 -9.45
N LEU A 101 0.39 17.78 -9.54
CA LEU A 101 -0.85 18.04 -10.28
C LEU A 101 -1.63 19.23 -9.70
N VAL A 102 -1.69 19.35 -8.38
CA VAL A 102 -2.34 20.48 -7.70
C VAL A 102 -1.59 21.78 -7.98
N VAL A 103 -0.26 21.79 -7.82
CA VAL A 103 0.57 22.98 -8.09
C VAL A 103 0.45 23.41 -9.55
N TRP A 104 0.48 22.45 -10.48
CA TRP A 104 0.29 22.73 -11.90
C TRP A 104 -1.11 23.26 -12.20
N GLY A 105 -2.15 22.67 -11.59
CA GLY A 105 -3.53 23.13 -11.72
C GLY A 105 -3.68 24.58 -11.28
N ILE A 106 -3.20 24.92 -10.08
CA ILE A 106 -3.25 26.30 -9.55
C ILE A 106 -2.43 27.25 -10.43
N GLY A 107 -1.20 26.87 -10.79
CA GLY A 107 -0.34 27.68 -11.66
C GLY A 107 -0.99 27.96 -13.02
N SER A 108 -1.65 26.98 -13.61
CA SER A 108 -2.37 27.14 -14.87
C SER A 108 -3.58 28.07 -14.76
N MET A 109 -4.28 28.07 -13.62
CA MET A 109 -5.41 28.97 -13.38
C MET A 109 -4.94 30.42 -13.20
N ILE A 110 -3.85 30.63 -12.45
CA ILE A 110 -3.24 31.95 -12.29
C ILE A 110 -2.76 32.48 -13.64
N TRP A 111 -2.07 31.65 -14.43
CA TRP A 111 -1.56 32.05 -15.74
C TRP A 111 -2.67 32.40 -16.75
N LYS A 112 -3.86 31.82 -16.61
CA LYS A 112 -5.03 32.16 -17.44
C LYS A 112 -5.77 33.41 -16.95
N ALA A 113 -5.58 33.79 -15.69
CA ALA A 113 -6.25 34.93 -15.08
C ALA A 113 -5.47 36.26 -15.22
N VAL A 114 -4.16 36.16 -15.47
CA VAL A 114 -3.26 37.28 -15.82
C VAL A 114 -3.22 37.44 -17.34
#